data_AF-A0A0G2J2V5-F1
#
_entry.id   AF-A0A0G2J2V5-F1
#
_cell.length_a   1.000
_cell.length_b   1.000
_cell.length_c   1.000
_cell.angle_alpha   90.00
_cell.angle_beta   90.00
_cell.angle_gamma   90.00
#
_symmetry.space_group_name_H-M   'P 1'
#
loop_
_entity.id
_entity.type
_entity.pdbx_description
1 polymer ?
#
loop_
_entity_poly.entity_id
_entity_poly.type
_entity_poly.pdbx_seq_one_letter_code
_entity_poly.pdbx_strand_id
1 'polypeptide(L)'
;MLGPVDSVPLTPREAASGVLGSVSLACWIFLLVPQLIENYKYGSADAVSLTFVFVWFIGDIANLIGSLWAQLVPVIIAIAVYFCLADGILICQCIYYNVKNTRLEAASAARKRKSGHG
;
A
#
# COMPACT_ATOMS: atom_id res chain seq x y z
N MET A 1 28.97 -33.42 13.40
CA MET A 1 28.50 -33.12 14.76
C MET A 1 27.51 -31.97 14.65
N LEU A 2 26.21 -32.26 14.76
CA LEU A 2 25.19 -31.21 14.87
C LEU A 2 25.33 -30.65 16.28
N GLY A 3 25.82 -29.40 16.39
CA GLY A 3 25.81 -28.70 17.68
C GLY A 3 24.37 -28.55 18.18
N PRO A 4 24.17 -28.34 19.48
CA PRO A 4 22.86 -27.94 19.99
C PRO A 4 22.40 -26.73 19.18
N VAL A 5 21.18 -26.78 18.65
CA VAL A 5 20.56 -25.56 18.12
C VAL A 5 20.35 -24.68 19.34
N ASP A 6 21.28 -23.75 19.58
CA ASP A 6 21.13 -22.73 20.61
C ASP A 6 19.91 -21.88 20.22
N SER A 7 18.74 -22.28 20.70
CA SER A 7 17.54 -21.47 20.61
C SER A 7 17.75 -20.27 21.52
N VAL A 8 18.33 -19.20 20.96
CA VAL A 8 18.44 -17.90 21.63
C VAL A 8 17.06 -17.58 22.19
N PRO A 9 16.88 -17.52 23.52
CA PRO A 9 15.57 -17.31 24.10
C PRO A 9 15.11 -15.90 23.73
N LEU A 10 14.08 -15.81 22.89
CA LEU A 10 13.46 -14.53 22.55
C LEU A 10 13.00 -13.86 23.84
N THR A 11 13.36 -12.59 24.00
CA THR A 11 12.77 -11.79 25.06
C THR A 11 11.25 -11.71 24.84
N PRO A 12 10.44 -11.59 25.91
CA PRO A 12 8.99 -11.45 25.77
C PRO A 12 8.57 -10.28 24.86
N ARG A 13 9.42 -9.24 24.77
CA ARG A 13 9.20 -8.06 23.92
C ARG A 13 9.40 -8.39 22.44
N GLU A 14 10.46 -9.11 22.09
CA GLU A 14 10.72 -9.52 20.70
C GLU A 14 9.61 -10.45 20.21
N ALA A 15 9.23 -11.44 21.02
CA ALA A 15 8.13 -12.34 20.70
C ALA A 15 6.80 -11.58 20.49
N ALA A 16 6.46 -10.66 21.41
CA ALA A 16 5.27 -9.82 21.28
C ALA A 16 5.31 -8.94 20.02
N SER A 17 6.44 -8.29 19.73
CA SER A 17 6.59 -7.45 18.53
C SER A 17 6.48 -8.26 17.24
N GLY A 18 7.03 -9.48 17.20
CA GLY A 18 6.93 -10.38 16.04
C GLY A 18 5.49 -10.82 15.79
N VAL A 19 4.76 -11.19 16.84
CA VAL A 19 3.33 -11.57 16.73
C VAL A 19 2.48 -10.37 16.31
N LEU A 20 2.62 -9.23 16.98
CA LEU A 20 1.85 -8.02 16.67
C LEU A 20 2.16 -7.50 15.26
N GLY A 21 3.43 -7.52 14.86
CA GLY A 21 3.85 -7.16 13.51
C GLY A 21 3.27 -8.10 12.45
N SER A 22 3.27 -9.41 12.71
CA SER A 22 2.69 -10.41 11.80
C SER A 22 1.17 -10.24 11.65
N VAL A 23 0.46 -9.99 12.76
CA VAL A 23 -0.97 -9.69 12.75
C VAL A 23 -1.25 -8.40 11.97
N SER A 24 -0.46 -7.35 12.20
CA SER A 24 -0.59 -6.09 11.46
C SER A 24 -0.37 -6.29 9.96
N LEU A 25 0.63 -7.08 9.56
CA LEU A 25 0.91 -7.39 8.16
C LEU A 25 -0.23 -8.17 7.51
N ALA A 26 -0.78 -9.16 8.22
CA ALA A 26 -1.92 -9.94 7.73
C ALA A 26 -3.16 -9.05 7.56
N CYS A 27 -3.47 -8.20 8.53
CA CYS A 27 -4.53 -7.19 8.39
C CYS A 27 -4.30 -6.30 7.17
N TRP A 28 -3.05 -5.89 6.90
CA TRP A 28 -2.72 -5.05 5.74
C TRP A 28 -3.10 -5.71 4.41
N ILE A 29 -2.76 -6.99 4.23
CA ILE A 29 -3.11 -7.77 3.03
C ILE A 29 -4.62 -7.77 2.80
N PHE A 30 -5.41 -8.01 3.85
CA PHE A 30 -6.86 -8.06 3.73
C PHE A 30 -7.52 -6.69 3.53
N LEU A 31 -6.91 -5.62 4.04
CA LEU A 31 -7.44 -4.25 3.91
C LEU A 31 -7.11 -3.62 2.54
N LEU A 32 -6.02 -4.02 1.89
CA LEU A 32 -5.64 -3.51 0.57
C LEU A 32 -6.69 -3.82 -0.52
N VAL A 33 -7.25 -5.03 -0.51
CA VAL A 33 -8.23 -5.46 -1.52
C VAL A 33 -9.52 -4.62 -1.49
N PRO A 34 -10.24 -4.47 -0.36
CA PRO A 34 -11.43 -3.62 -0.30
C PRO A 34 -11.10 -2.15 -0.58
N GLN A 35 -9.93 -1.64 -0.13
CA GLN A 35 -9.51 -0.28 -0.46
C GLN A 35 -9.38 -0.06 -1.97
N LEU A 36 -8.80 -1.02 -2.69
CA LEU A 36 -8.65 -0.97 -4.13
C LEU A 36 -10.00 -1.02 -4.87
N ILE A 37 -10.92 -1.86 -4.38
CA ILE A 37 -12.28 -1.96 -4.93
C ILE A 37 -13.05 -0.67 -4.68
N GLU A 38 -12.92 -0.08 -3.49
CA GLU A 38 -13.62 1.14 -3.12
C GLU A 38 -13.16 2.33 -3.97
N ASN A 39 -11.85 2.50 -4.11
CA ASN A 39 -11.27 3.50 -5.01
C ASN A 39 -11.79 3.33 -6.45
N TYR A 40 -11.87 2.09 -6.93
CA TYR A 40 -12.40 1.80 -8.26
C TYR A 40 -13.90 2.15 -8.39
N LYS A 41 -14.70 1.77 -7.38
CA LYS A 41 -16.16 1.93 -7.38
C LYS A 41 -16.60 3.38 -7.24
N TYR A 42 -15.99 4.14 -6.34
CA TYR A 42 -16.35 5.53 -6.08
C TYR A 42 -15.59 6.53 -6.95
N GLY A 43 -14.51 6.08 -7.61
CA GLY A 43 -13.71 6.94 -8.48
C GLY A 43 -13.06 8.11 -7.75
N SER A 44 -12.78 7.93 -6.46
CA SER A 44 -12.09 8.86 -5.57
C SER A 44 -11.24 8.05 -4.61
N ALA A 45 -10.06 8.56 -4.28
CA ALA A 45 -9.15 7.94 -3.31
C ALA A 45 -8.95 8.83 -2.07
N ASP A 46 -10.03 9.48 -1.61
CA ASP A 46 -10.00 10.40 -0.46
C ASP A 46 -9.71 9.71 0.88
N ALA A 47 -9.94 8.40 0.96
CA ALA A 47 -9.79 7.64 2.20
C ALA A 47 -8.33 7.44 2.63
N VAL A 48 -7.35 7.60 1.72
CA VAL A 48 -5.93 7.36 2.02
C VAL A 48 -5.02 8.45 1.45
N SER A 49 -4.01 8.86 2.22
CA SER A 49 -3.07 9.90 1.81
C SER A 49 -2.12 9.41 0.71
N LEU A 50 -2.16 10.04 -0.46
CA LEU A 50 -1.26 9.72 -1.59
C LEU A 50 0.22 9.79 -1.20
N THR A 51 0.61 10.81 -0.43
CA THR A 51 2.00 10.98 0.03
C THR A 51 2.43 9.83 0.93
N PHE A 52 1.54 9.36 1.80
CA PHE A 52 1.81 8.24 2.69
C PHE A 52 2.01 6.94 1.91
N VAL A 53 1.11 6.62 0.98
CA VAL A 53 1.24 5.44 0.11
C VAL A 53 2.50 5.53 -0.77
N PHE A 54 2.86 6.71 -1.24
CA PHE A 54 4.08 6.89 -2.05
C PHE A 54 5.36 6.60 -1.26
N VAL A 55 5.46 7.10 -0.02
CA VAL A 55 6.59 6.78 0.87
C VAL A 55 6.61 5.28 1.17
N TRP A 56 5.44 4.67 1.37
CA TRP A 56 5.34 3.24 1.63
C TRP A 56 5.81 2.39 0.44
N PHE A 57 5.38 2.74 -0.76
CA PHE A 57 5.80 2.10 -1.99
C PHE A 57 7.34 2.12 -2.16
N ILE A 58 8.00 3.22 -1.81
CA ILE A 58 9.47 3.27 -1.79
C ILE A 58 10.03 2.27 -0.78
N GLY A 59 9.42 2.18 0.41
CA GLY A 59 9.74 1.18 1.42
C GLY A 59 9.56 -0.26 0.92
N ASP A 60 8.49 -0.56 0.20
CA ASP A 60 8.23 -1.89 -0.36
C ASP A 60 9.21 -2.26 -1.47
N ILE A 61 9.61 -1.30 -2.31
CA ILE A 61 10.69 -1.52 -3.29
C ILE A 61 11.99 -1.86 -2.56
N ALA A 62 12.34 -1.10 -1.52
CA ALA A 62 13.53 -1.37 -0.72
C ALA A 62 13.43 -2.74 -0.02
N ASN A 63 12.25 -3.11 0.47
CA ASN A 63 11.96 -4.42 1.07
C ASN A 63 12.15 -5.56 0.05
N LEU A 64 11.64 -5.40 -1.17
CA LEU A 64 11.81 -6.36 -2.26
C LEU A 64 13.28 -6.53 -2.65
N ILE A 65 14.01 -5.42 -2.81
CA ILE A 65 15.44 -5.46 -3.11
C ILE A 65 16.21 -6.17 -1.99
N GLY A 66 15.94 -5.81 -0.73
CA GLY A 66 16.58 -6.41 0.44
C GLY A 66 16.29 -7.91 0.56
N SER A 67 15.05 -8.32 0.30
CA SER A 67 14.64 -9.73 0.37
C SER A 67 15.23 -10.59 -0.75
N LEU A 68 15.36 -10.02 -1.96
CA LEU A 68 16.10 -10.65 -3.05
C LEU A 68 17.59 -10.75 -2.73
N TRP A 69 18.21 -9.70 -2.19
CA TRP A 69 19.64 -9.72 -1.86
C TRP A 69 19.96 -10.73 -0.74
N ALA A 70 19.11 -10.78 0.29
CA ALA A 70 19.24 -11.72 1.41
C ALA A 70 18.80 -13.16 1.06
N GLN A 71 18.30 -13.42 -0.16
CA GLN A 71 17.80 -14.72 -0.61
C GLN A 71 16.81 -15.34 0.41
N LEU A 72 15.88 -14.50 0.87
CA LEU A 72 14.85 -14.92 1.83
C LEU A 72 13.96 -16.01 1.23
N VAL A 73 13.22 -16.70 2.11
CA VAL A 73 12.28 -17.76 1.73
C VAL A 73 11.31 -17.24 0.64
N PRO A 74 11.00 -18.02 -0.40
CA PRO A 74 10.20 -17.58 -1.54
C PRO A 74 8.85 -16.93 -1.16
N VAL A 75 8.23 -17.37 -0.07
CA VAL A 75 6.99 -16.79 0.45
C VAL A 75 7.17 -15.31 0.84
N ILE A 76 8.28 -14.95 1.47
CA ILE A 76 8.56 -13.57 1.88
C ILE A 76 8.79 -12.68 0.66
N ILE A 77 9.51 -13.19 -0.35
CA ILE A 77 9.70 -12.48 -1.62
C ILE A 77 8.36 -12.28 -2.33
N ALA A 78 7.50 -13.31 -2.37
CA ALA A 78 6.17 -13.20 -2.97
C ALA A 78 5.29 -12.15 -2.27
N ILE A 79 5.36 -12.06 -0.95
CA ILE A 79 4.66 -11.03 -0.16
C ILE A 79 5.19 -9.63 -0.49
N ALA A 80 6.51 -9.45 -0.59
CA ALA A 80 7.12 -8.17 -0.97
C ALA A 80 6.72 -7.72 -2.39
N VAL A 81 6.68 -8.65 -3.35
CA VAL A 81 6.17 -8.39 -4.71
C VAL A 81 4.69 -8.00 -4.67
N TYR A 82 3.88 -8.71 -3.89
CA TYR A 82 2.46 -8.41 -3.74
C TYR A 82 2.23 -6.98 -3.25
N PHE A 83 2.92 -6.55 -2.19
CA PHE A 83 2.77 -5.18 -1.67
C PHE A 83 3.25 -4.12 -2.67
N CYS A 84 4.40 -4.33 -3.34
CA CYS A 84 4.84 -3.44 -4.42
C CYS A 84 3.78 -3.25 -5.50
N LEU A 85 3.15 -4.34 -5.95
CA LEU A 85 2.11 -4.27 -6.98
C LEU A 85 0.84 -3.59 -6.45
N ALA A 86 0.40 -3.95 -5.25
CA ALA A 86 -0.80 -3.38 -4.64
C ALA A 86 -0.67 -1.86 -4.46
N ASP A 87 0.45 -1.41 -3.90
CA ASP A 87 0.74 0.01 -3.69
C ASP A 87 0.89 0.76 -5.03
N GLY A 88 1.56 0.16 -6.02
CA GLY A 88 1.68 0.71 -7.35
C GLY A 88 0.31 0.93 -8.03
N ILE A 89 -0.58 -0.05 -7.96
CA ILE A 89 -1.94 0.07 -8.50
C ILE A 89 -2.72 1.13 -7.70
N LEU A 90 -2.60 1.15 -6.37
CA LEU A 90 -3.28 2.11 -5.52
C LEU A 90 -2.86 3.55 -5.86
N ILE A 91 -1.55 3.82 -6.01
CA ILE A 91 -1.00 5.11 -6.44
C ILE A 91 -1.55 5.50 -7.82
N CYS A 92 -1.55 4.56 -8.78
CA CYS A 92 -2.08 4.81 -10.11
C CYS A 92 -3.55 5.21 -10.07
N GLN A 93 -4.37 4.50 -9.28
CA GLN A 93 -5.77 4.84 -9.07
C GLN A 93 -5.92 6.23 -8.44
N CYS A 94 -5.18 6.52 -7.37
CA CYS A 94 -5.22 7.82 -6.70
C CYS A 94 -4.92 8.97 -7.69
N ILE A 95 -3.85 8.87 -8.46
CA ILE A 95 -3.46 9.89 -9.44
C ILE A 95 -4.53 10.03 -10.52
N TYR A 96 -4.99 8.91 -11.10
CA TYR A 96 -5.96 8.91 -12.18
C TYR A 96 -7.29 9.56 -11.76
N TYR A 97 -7.82 9.16 -10.60
CA TYR A 97 -9.09 9.67 -10.09
C TYR A 97 -9.00 11.13 -9.64
N ASN A 98 -7.89 11.53 -9.01
CA ASN A 98 -7.68 12.93 -8.64
C ASN A 98 -7.68 13.83 -9.90
N VAL A 99 -6.89 13.48 -10.91
CA VAL A 99 -6.85 14.24 -12.19
C VAL A 99 -8.22 14.27 -12.87
N LYS A 100 -8.94 13.14 -12.90
CA LYS A 100 -10.27 13.06 -13.50
C LYS A 100 -11.26 13.98 -12.77
N ASN A 101 -11.29 13.95 -11.44
CA ASN A 101 -12.25 14.72 -10.65
C ASN A 101 -11.97 16.22 -10.74
N THR A 102 -10.70 16.66 -10.66
CA THR A 102 -10.33 18.07 -10.87
C THR A 102 -10.78 18.58 -12.24
N ARG A 103 -10.66 17.76 -13.29
CA ARG A 103 -11.11 18.14 -14.65
C ARG A 103 -12.62 18.28 -14.75
N LEU A 104 -13.38 17.39 -14.11
CA LEU A 104 -14.85 17.44 -14.08
C LEU A 104 -15.35 18.68 -13.33
N GLU A 105 -14.71 19.02 -12.22
CA GLU A 105 -15.01 20.22 -11.44
C GLU A 105 -14.75 21.50 -12.25
N ALA A 106 -13.59 21.58 -12.92
CA ALA A 106 -13.24 22.71 -13.77
C ALA A 106 -14.24 22.91 -14.93
N ALA A 107 -14.65 21.83 -15.60
CA ALA A 107 -15.65 21.88 -16.67
C ALA A 107 -17.03 22.34 -16.18
N SER A 108 -17.45 21.85 -14.99
CA SER A 108 -18.72 22.23 -14.37
C SER A 108 -18.73 23.71 -13.95
N ALA A 109 -17.62 24.21 -13.40
CA ALA A 109 -17.44 25.62 -13.07
C ALA A 109 -17.49 26.52 -14.31
N ALA A 110 -16.86 26.12 -15.42
CA ALA A 110 -16.90 26.84 -16.68
C ALA A 110 -18.33 26.93 -17.26
N ARG A 111 -19.11 25.84 -17.21
CA ARG A 111 -20.50 25.82 -17.66
C ARG A 111 -21.39 26.74 -16.83
N LYS A 112 -21.21 26.75 -15.50
CA LYS A 112 -21.98 27.62 -14.59
C LYS A 112 -21.72 29.11 -14.85
N ARG A 113 -20.46 29.49 -15.12
CA ARG A 113 -20.11 30.88 -15.51
C ARG A 113 -20.81 31.32 -16.79
N LYS A 114 -20.89 30.44 -17.80
CA LYS A 114 -21.52 30.74 -19.09
C LYS A 114 -23.04 30.91 -18.98
N SER A 115 -23.70 30.17 -18.08
CA SER A 115 -25.15 30.26 -17.86
C SER A 115 -25.59 31.45 -17.00
N GLY A 116 -24.69 32.03 -16.19
CA GLY A 116 -25.01 33.18 -15.33
C GLY A 116 -24.83 34.56 -16.00
N HIS A 117 -24.37 34.61 -17.24
CA HIS A 117 -24.18 35.83 -18.03
C HIS A 117 -25.20 35.96 -19.19
N GLY A 118 -26.22 35.09 -19.22
CA GLY A 118 -27.29 35.10 -20.23
C GLY A 118 -28.61 35.56 -19.66
#